data_AF-A0A5P9Q2Y0-F1
#
_entry.id   AF-A0A5P9Q2Y0-F1
#
_cell.length_a   1.000
_cell.length_b   1.000
_cell.length_c   1.000
_cell.angle_alpha   90.00
_cell.angle_beta   90.00
_cell.angle_gamma   90.00
#
_symmetry.space_group_name_H-M   'P 1'
#
loop_
_entity.id
_entity.type
_entity.pdbx_description
1 polymer ?
#
loop_
_entity_poly.entity_id
_entity_poly.type
_entity_poly.pdbx_seq_one_letter_code
_entity_poly.pdbx_strand_id
1 'polypeptide(L)'
;MNDLIEFLRARVADDAEAARKPLGVNALARAKGGAPLPRWRWQGGTRTISSENGTSSRQLIPRAETWLAEGEHIIRWDPKRALDELEAKQRIIELHASRISIWWPDQEACEVEVCKVCSESEYSPDGDVEAPCPTVRLLALPYAGHPDYREEWRP
;
A
#
# COMPACT_ATOMS: atom_id res chain seq x y z
N MET A 1 -5.83 19.90 0.80
CA MET A 1 -5.91 18.89 1.88
C MET A 1 -6.51 17.56 1.44
N ASN A 2 -7.42 17.53 0.45
CA ASN A 2 -7.81 16.28 -0.24
C ASN A 2 -6.66 15.73 -1.13
N ASP A 3 -5.74 16.61 -1.52
CA ASP A 3 -4.58 16.36 -2.38
C ASP A 3 -3.70 15.19 -1.90
N LEU A 4 -3.43 15.08 -0.58
CA LEU A 4 -2.64 13.99 -0.02
C LEU A 4 -3.35 12.63 -0.15
N ILE A 5 -4.67 12.60 0.10
CA ILE A 5 -5.46 11.37 -0.01
C ILE A 5 -5.52 10.92 -1.47
N GLU A 6 -5.73 11.85 -2.40
CA GLU A 6 -5.72 11.57 -3.84
C GLU A 6 -4.36 11.08 -4.31
N PHE A 7 -3.28 11.74 -3.89
CA PHE A 7 -1.91 11.32 -4.16
C PHE A 7 -1.65 9.89 -3.66
N LEU A 8 -2.00 9.58 -2.42
CA LEU A 8 -1.82 8.24 -1.84
C LEU A 8 -2.62 7.17 -2.58
N ARG A 9 -3.88 7.46 -2.93
CA ARG A 9 -4.73 6.54 -3.71
C ARG A 9 -4.10 6.24 -5.07
N ALA A 10 -3.58 7.26 -5.76
CA ALA A 10 -2.91 7.11 -7.03
C ALA A 10 -1.64 6.24 -6.89
N ARG A 11 -0.75 6.56 -5.94
CA ARG A 11 0.51 5.82 -5.76
C ARG A 11 0.29 4.38 -5.32
N VAL A 12 -0.67 4.12 -4.44
CA VAL A 12 -1.01 2.75 -4.03
C VAL A 12 -1.61 1.96 -5.20
N ALA A 13 -2.38 2.61 -6.08
CA ALA A 13 -2.89 1.97 -7.30
C ALA A 13 -1.77 1.65 -8.30
N ASP A 14 -0.83 2.57 -8.50
CA ASP A 14 0.36 2.37 -9.35
C ASP A 14 1.20 1.18 -8.86
N ASP A 15 1.49 1.14 -7.56
CA ASP A 15 2.22 0.04 -6.93
C ASP A 15 1.47 -1.29 -7.04
N ALA A 16 0.14 -1.28 -6.93
CA ALA A 16 -0.67 -2.47 -7.08
C ALA A 16 -0.68 -2.96 -8.54
N GLU A 17 -0.66 -2.07 -9.52
CA GLU A 17 -0.47 -2.43 -10.92
C GLU A 17 0.91 -3.06 -11.13
N ALA A 18 1.97 -2.43 -10.60
CA ALA A 18 3.34 -2.93 -10.68
C ALA A 18 3.47 -4.33 -10.06
N ALA A 19 2.88 -4.57 -8.89
CA ALA A 19 2.88 -5.87 -8.23
C ALA A 19 2.09 -6.93 -9.01
N ARG A 20 1.06 -6.57 -9.78
CA ARG A 20 0.32 -7.54 -10.61
C ARG A 20 1.09 -8.01 -11.83
N LYS A 21 1.95 -7.18 -12.42
CA LYS A 21 2.71 -7.49 -13.64
C LYS A 21 3.46 -8.84 -13.58
N PRO A 22 4.27 -9.13 -12.55
CA PRO A 22 5.04 -10.36 -12.51
C PRO A 22 4.21 -11.63 -12.19
N LEU A 23 2.92 -11.50 -11.82
CA LEU A 23 2.01 -12.65 -11.68
C LEU A 23 1.58 -13.22 -13.03
N GLY A 24 1.55 -12.39 -14.09
CA GLY A 24 1.14 -12.80 -15.43
C GLY A 24 -0.38 -12.98 -15.61
N VAL A 25 -0.81 -12.93 -16.87
CA VAL A 25 -2.24 -12.87 -17.25
C VAL A 25 -3.04 -14.11 -16.81
N ASN A 26 -2.43 -15.30 -16.80
CA ASN A 26 -3.10 -16.54 -16.43
C ASN A 26 -3.42 -16.59 -14.93
N ALA A 27 -2.48 -16.20 -14.07
CA ALA A 27 -2.71 -16.15 -12.63
C ALA A 27 -3.82 -15.14 -12.30
N LEU A 28 -3.80 -13.96 -12.93
CA LEU A 28 -4.81 -12.93 -12.74
C LEU A 28 -6.20 -13.38 -13.24
N ALA A 29 -6.28 -14.07 -14.38
CA ALA A 29 -7.55 -14.60 -14.90
C ALA A 29 -8.17 -15.63 -13.95
N ARG A 30 -7.36 -16.55 -13.40
CA ARG A 30 -7.83 -17.52 -12.41
C ARG A 30 -8.28 -16.85 -11.12
N ALA A 31 -7.57 -15.80 -10.68
CA ALA A 31 -7.95 -15.06 -9.50
C ALA A 31 -9.29 -14.34 -9.63
N LYS A 32 -9.60 -13.80 -10.82
CA LYS A 32 -10.95 -13.29 -11.13
C LYS A 32 -12.04 -14.36 -10.99
N GLY A 33 -11.70 -15.63 -11.20
CA GLY A 33 -12.58 -16.79 -10.98
C GLY A 33 -12.57 -17.32 -9.55
N GLY A 34 -12.02 -16.59 -8.58
CA GLY A 34 -11.99 -16.96 -7.16
C GLY A 34 -10.79 -17.81 -6.72
N ALA A 35 -9.83 -18.10 -7.61
CA ALA A 35 -8.61 -18.79 -7.21
C ALA A 35 -7.69 -17.86 -6.38
N PRO A 36 -6.96 -18.37 -5.38
CA PRO A 36 -5.97 -17.58 -4.69
C PRO A 36 -4.82 -17.17 -5.63
N LEU A 37 -4.28 -15.96 -5.42
CA LEU A 37 -3.04 -15.56 -6.09
C LEU A 37 -1.89 -16.47 -5.66
N PRO A 38 -0.99 -16.85 -6.58
CA PRO A 38 0.11 -17.74 -6.25
C PRO A 38 1.15 -17.07 -5.35
N ARG A 39 1.78 -17.87 -4.50
CA ARG A 39 3.02 -17.51 -3.81
C ARG A 39 4.24 -17.93 -4.63
N TRP A 40 5.34 -17.20 -4.45
CA TRP A 40 6.61 -17.51 -5.07
C TRP A 40 7.43 -18.47 -4.20
N ARG A 41 8.11 -19.41 -4.84
CA ARG A 41 9.00 -20.37 -4.18
C ARG A 41 10.21 -20.70 -5.03
N TRP A 42 11.28 -21.12 -4.37
CA TRP A 42 12.42 -21.77 -5.02
C TRP A 42 11.98 -23.09 -5.68
N GLN A 43 12.47 -23.34 -6.89
CA GLN A 43 12.34 -24.63 -7.54
C GLN A 43 13.56 -25.49 -7.23
N GLY A 44 13.35 -26.61 -6.54
CA GLY A 44 14.42 -27.48 -6.02
C GLY A 44 15.49 -27.82 -7.06
N GLY A 45 16.76 -27.62 -6.69
CA GLY A 45 17.93 -27.90 -7.53
C GLY A 45 18.31 -26.81 -8.54
N THR A 46 17.53 -25.73 -8.66
CA THR A 46 17.79 -24.62 -9.59
C THR A 46 17.70 -23.26 -8.88
N ARG A 47 18.49 -22.26 -9.31
CA ARG A 47 18.37 -20.86 -8.86
C ARG A 47 17.18 -20.16 -9.55
N THR A 48 16.05 -20.84 -9.58
CA THR A 48 14.84 -20.42 -10.30
C THR A 48 13.69 -20.18 -9.33
N ILE A 49 12.98 -19.07 -9.52
CA ILE A 49 11.75 -18.74 -8.80
C ILE A 49 10.56 -19.11 -9.69
N SER A 50 9.58 -19.80 -9.09
CA SER A 50 8.35 -20.20 -9.74
C SER A 50 7.14 -19.92 -8.85
N SER A 51 5.98 -19.75 -9.48
CA SER A 51 4.70 -19.72 -8.78
C SER A 51 4.28 -21.12 -8.32
N GLU A 52 3.82 -21.23 -7.08
CA GLU A 52 3.47 -22.48 -6.40
C GLU A 52 2.50 -23.39 -7.19
N ASN A 53 1.50 -22.78 -7.83
CA ASN A 53 0.45 -23.48 -8.57
C ASN A 53 0.76 -23.67 -10.07
N GLY A 54 1.99 -23.38 -10.51
CA GLY A 54 2.42 -23.51 -11.90
C GLY A 54 1.78 -22.54 -12.90
N THR A 55 0.93 -21.59 -12.45
CA THR A 55 0.19 -20.68 -13.36
C THR A 55 1.02 -19.56 -13.97
N SER A 56 2.13 -19.22 -13.33
CA SER A 56 3.18 -18.37 -13.87
C SER A 56 4.54 -19.06 -13.78
N SER A 57 4.61 -20.32 -14.25
CA SER A 57 5.89 -21.01 -14.48
C SER A 57 6.66 -20.43 -15.68
N ARG A 58 6.70 -19.10 -15.81
CA ARG A 58 7.85 -18.49 -16.47
C ARG A 58 8.97 -18.58 -15.45
N GLN A 59 10.13 -19.05 -15.87
CA GLN A 59 11.37 -18.82 -15.16
C GLN A 59 11.49 -17.30 -14.94
N LEU A 60 11.09 -16.83 -13.74
CA LEU A 60 10.97 -15.40 -13.45
C LEU A 60 12.34 -14.73 -13.41
N ILE A 61 13.39 -15.53 -13.30
CA ILE A 61 14.77 -15.10 -13.48
C ILE A 61 15.50 -16.04 -14.47
N PRO A 62 15.74 -15.62 -15.72
CA PRO A 62 16.35 -16.46 -16.75
C PRO A 62 17.87 -16.62 -16.60
N ARG A 63 18.51 -16.03 -15.58
CA ARG A 63 19.95 -16.18 -15.36
C ARG A 63 20.26 -17.10 -14.19
N ALA A 64 21.11 -18.08 -14.44
CA ALA A 64 21.77 -18.91 -13.41
C ALA A 64 22.61 -18.09 -12.41
N GLU A 65 22.73 -16.77 -12.63
CA GLU A 65 23.55 -15.83 -11.86
C GLU A 65 22.81 -15.18 -10.70
N THR A 66 21.49 -15.33 -10.54
CA THR A 66 20.81 -14.76 -9.35
C THR A 66 21.39 -15.40 -8.11
N TRP A 67 22.04 -14.59 -7.30
CA TRP A 67 22.62 -15.03 -6.05
C TRP A 67 21.50 -15.43 -5.09
N LEU A 68 21.74 -16.40 -4.22
CA LEU A 68 20.71 -16.92 -3.30
C LEU A 68 20.05 -15.78 -2.51
N ALA A 69 20.83 -14.78 -2.09
CA ALA A 69 20.34 -13.59 -1.37
C ALA A 69 19.34 -12.73 -2.18
N GLU A 70 19.55 -12.56 -3.49
CA GLU A 70 18.62 -11.80 -4.35
C GLU A 70 17.30 -12.55 -4.48
N GLY A 71 17.35 -13.87 -4.70
CA GLY A 71 16.13 -14.67 -4.81
C GLY A 71 15.37 -14.76 -3.49
N GLU A 72 16.06 -14.82 -2.35
CA GLU A 72 15.44 -14.72 -1.02
C GLU A 72 14.73 -13.38 -0.83
N HIS A 73 15.35 -12.27 -1.24
CA HIS A 73 14.71 -10.96 -1.20
C HIS A 73 13.45 -10.92 -2.09
N ILE A 74 13.54 -11.44 -3.31
CA ILE A 74 12.44 -11.49 -4.27
C ILE A 74 11.27 -12.36 -3.76
N ILE A 75 11.56 -13.51 -3.16
CA ILE A 75 10.54 -14.38 -2.53
C ILE A 75 9.92 -13.70 -1.31
N ARG A 76 10.73 -13.01 -0.48
CA ARG A 76 10.23 -12.26 0.68
C ARG A 76 9.28 -11.13 0.26
N TRP A 77 9.53 -10.53 -0.90
CA TRP A 77 8.70 -9.49 -1.51
C TRP A 77 7.81 -10.06 -2.62
N ASP A 78 7.28 -11.29 -2.44
CA ASP A 78 6.41 -11.88 -3.44
C ASP A 78 5.19 -10.99 -3.75
N PRO A 79 4.71 -10.96 -5.01
CA PRO A 79 3.62 -10.09 -5.42
C PRO A 79 2.33 -10.23 -4.63
N LYS A 80 1.98 -11.44 -4.18
CA LYS A 80 0.77 -11.61 -3.38
C LYS A 80 0.92 -10.87 -2.06
N ARG A 81 2.08 -10.98 -1.38
CA ARG A 81 2.32 -10.24 -0.12
C ARG A 81 2.26 -8.73 -0.36
N ALA A 82 2.89 -8.24 -1.42
CA ALA A 82 2.86 -6.82 -1.77
C ALA A 82 1.42 -6.32 -2.00
N LEU A 83 0.59 -7.10 -2.70
CA LEU A 83 -0.82 -6.76 -2.91
C LEU A 83 -1.63 -6.78 -1.60
N ASP A 84 -1.40 -7.77 -0.73
CA ASP A 84 -2.04 -7.84 0.60
C ASP A 84 -1.67 -6.59 1.45
N GLU A 85 -0.42 -6.12 1.39
CA GLU A 85 0.02 -4.90 2.08
C GLU A 85 -0.58 -3.61 1.49
N LEU A 86 -0.67 -3.53 0.15
CA LEU A 86 -1.27 -2.39 -0.52
C LEU A 86 -2.78 -2.30 -0.25
N GLU A 87 -3.48 -3.43 -0.20
CA GLU A 87 -4.88 -3.49 0.23
C GLU A 87 -5.04 -2.96 1.66
N ALA A 88 -4.16 -3.35 2.59
CA ALA A 88 -4.17 -2.83 3.94
C ALA A 88 -3.99 -1.30 3.96
N LYS A 89 -3.05 -0.76 3.16
CA LYS A 89 -2.87 0.71 3.02
C LYS A 89 -4.12 1.39 2.47
N GLN A 90 -4.78 0.81 1.46
CA GLN A 90 -6.04 1.36 0.91
C GLN A 90 -7.11 1.46 1.98
N ARG A 91 -7.30 0.41 2.78
CA ARG A 91 -8.27 0.41 3.89
C ARG A 91 -7.94 1.46 4.94
N ILE A 92 -6.67 1.64 5.30
CA ILE A 92 -6.25 2.70 6.24
C ILE A 92 -6.56 4.08 5.66
N ILE A 93 -6.26 4.31 4.38
CA ILE A 93 -6.58 5.57 3.69
C ILE A 93 -8.09 5.83 3.73
N GLU A 94 -8.92 4.83 3.42
CA GLU A 94 -10.38 4.97 3.43
C GLU A 94 -10.92 5.30 4.82
N LEU A 95 -10.44 4.60 5.86
CA LEU A 95 -10.81 4.86 7.24
C LEU A 95 -10.50 6.32 7.65
N HIS A 96 -9.29 6.79 7.35
CA HIS A 96 -8.85 8.12 7.78
C HIS A 96 -9.16 9.25 6.78
N ALA A 97 -9.72 8.94 5.61
CA ALA A 97 -10.23 9.93 4.66
C ALA A 97 -11.54 10.55 5.12
N SER A 98 -12.29 9.88 6.02
CA SER A 98 -13.51 10.43 6.60
C SER A 98 -13.19 11.61 7.52
N ARG A 99 -13.84 12.74 7.26
CA ARG A 99 -13.66 13.98 8.00
C ARG A 99 -14.98 14.45 8.56
N ILE A 100 -14.91 15.10 9.71
CA ILE A 100 -16.02 15.86 10.27
C ILE A 100 -15.55 17.30 10.43
N SER A 101 -16.49 18.21 10.27
CA SER A 101 -16.31 19.61 10.59
C SER A 101 -16.75 19.83 12.04
N ILE A 102 -15.92 20.52 12.80
CA ILE A 102 -16.19 20.86 14.19
C ILE A 102 -16.07 22.37 14.38
N TRP A 103 -16.88 22.90 15.28
CA TRP A 103 -16.88 24.31 15.64
C TRP A 103 -16.22 24.50 17.00
N TRP A 104 -15.17 25.31 17.06
CA TRP A 104 -14.44 25.62 18.28
C TRP A 104 -14.86 27.01 18.80
N PRO A 105 -15.51 27.11 19.98
CA PRO A 105 -16.03 28.38 20.49
C PRO A 105 -14.94 29.38 20.91
N ASP A 106 -13.75 28.89 21.23
CA ASP A 106 -12.63 29.59 21.85
C ASP A 106 -11.58 30.12 20.86
N GLN A 107 -11.64 29.71 19.59
CA GLN A 107 -10.85 30.25 18.49
C GLN A 107 -11.79 30.83 17.43
N GLU A 108 -12.02 32.15 17.45
CA GLU A 108 -12.72 32.97 16.45
C GLU A 108 -13.41 32.17 15.31
N ALA A 109 -14.52 31.49 15.61
CA ALA A 109 -15.42 30.83 14.66
C ALA A 109 -14.76 30.14 13.44
N CYS A 110 -13.69 29.38 13.63
CA CYS A 110 -13.06 28.63 12.55
C CYS A 110 -13.66 27.22 12.45
N GLU A 111 -14.16 26.87 11.26
CA GLU A 111 -14.56 25.51 10.91
C GLU A 111 -13.30 24.70 10.56
N VAL A 112 -12.96 23.70 11.38
CA VAL A 112 -11.77 22.86 11.16
C VAL A 112 -12.20 21.47 10.71
N GLU A 113 -11.57 20.96 9.65
CA GLU A 113 -11.73 19.56 9.25
C GLU A 113 -10.82 18.67 10.09
N VAL A 114 -11.42 17.72 10.80
CA VAL A 114 -10.69 16.75 11.62
C VAL A 114 -10.94 15.33 11.13
N CYS A 115 -9.98 14.44 11.39
CA CYS A 115 -10.12 13.03 11.03
C CYS A 115 -11.13 12.35 11.96
N LYS A 116 -12.25 11.88 11.39
CA LYS A 116 -13.36 11.28 12.15
C LYS A 116 -12.90 10.11 13.04
N VAL A 117 -12.05 9.24 12.50
CA VAL A 117 -11.56 8.07 13.21
C VAL A 117 -10.67 8.47 14.40
N CYS A 118 -9.90 9.55 14.25
CA CYS A 118 -9.05 10.04 15.34
C CYS A 118 -9.87 10.78 16.40
N SER A 119 -10.91 11.54 16.00
CA SER A 119 -11.77 12.27 16.94
C SER A 119 -12.69 11.34 17.74
N GLU A 120 -13.13 10.22 17.17
CA GLU A 120 -13.99 9.23 17.85
C GLU A 120 -13.20 8.26 18.76
N SER A 121 -11.88 8.39 18.85
CA SER A 121 -11.04 7.50 19.67
C SER A 121 -11.19 7.83 21.16
N GLU A 122 -11.52 6.82 21.97
CA GLU A 122 -11.54 6.90 23.45
C GLU A 122 -10.17 7.31 24.03
N TYR A 123 -9.11 7.15 23.24
CA TYR A 123 -7.72 7.47 23.57
C TYR A 123 -7.20 8.73 22.86
N SER A 124 -8.05 9.74 22.60
CA SER A 124 -7.60 11.06 22.16
C SER A 124 -7.51 12.02 23.37
N PRO A 125 -6.46 11.93 24.22
CA PRO A 125 -6.28 12.84 25.34
C PRO A 125 -6.00 14.29 24.91
N ASP A 126 -5.60 14.50 23.64
CA ASP A 126 -5.17 15.81 23.10
C ASP A 126 -6.24 16.54 22.26
N GLY A 127 -7.46 15.99 22.17
CA GLY A 127 -8.55 16.59 21.38
C GLY A 127 -8.53 16.23 19.88
N ASP A 128 -9.36 16.92 19.10
CA ASP A 128 -9.58 16.61 17.69
C ASP A 128 -8.32 16.77 16.83
N VAL A 129 -8.03 15.76 15.99
CA VAL A 129 -6.83 15.73 15.15
C VAL A 129 -7.15 16.31 13.77
N GLU A 130 -6.51 17.43 13.42
CA GLU A 130 -6.63 18.06 12.11
C GLU A 130 -6.33 17.07 10.97
N ALA A 131 -7.21 17.03 9.97
CA ALA A 131 -7.01 16.21 8.78
C ALA A 131 -6.09 16.94 7.78
N PRO A 132 -5.19 16.23 7.07
CA PRO A 132 -4.89 14.81 7.16
C PRO A 132 -4.08 14.50 8.42
N CYS A 133 -4.55 13.50 9.18
CA CYS A 133 -3.93 13.11 10.45
C CYS A 133 -2.53 12.48 10.24
N PRO A 134 -1.69 12.41 11.28
CA PRO A 134 -0.35 11.83 11.20
C PRO A 134 -0.30 10.42 10.62
N THR A 135 -1.31 9.59 10.88
CA THR A 135 -1.43 8.23 10.30
C THR A 135 -1.41 8.26 8.77
N VAL A 136 -2.15 9.18 8.15
CA VAL A 136 -2.19 9.33 6.68
C VAL A 136 -0.87 9.89 6.17
N ARG A 137 -0.28 10.88 6.86
CA ARG A 137 1.02 11.46 6.49
C ARG A 137 2.15 10.41 6.49
N LEU A 138 2.15 9.49 7.46
CA LEU A 138 3.12 8.39 7.54
C LEU A 138 3.05 7.46 6.32
N LEU A 139 1.86 7.25 5.74
CA LEU A 139 1.72 6.44 4.52
C LEU A 139 2.36 7.08 3.29
N ALA A 140 2.68 8.38 3.34
CA ALA A 140 3.29 9.11 2.25
C ALA A 140 4.82 9.00 2.22
N LEU A 141 5.44 8.60 3.33
CA LEU A 141 6.90 8.51 3.46
C LEU A 141 7.59 7.64 2.39
N PRO A 142 7.05 6.48 1.96
CA PRO A 142 7.65 5.70 0.87
C PRO A 142 7.76 6.46 -0.46
N TYR A 143 6.94 7.50 -0.63
CA TYR A 143 6.85 8.29 -1.85
C TYR A 143 7.55 9.65 -1.75
N ALA A 144 8.36 9.90 -0.73
CA ALA A 144 9.05 11.19 -0.54
C ALA A 144 9.97 11.58 -1.72
N GLY A 145 10.45 10.61 -2.49
CA GLY A 145 11.23 10.86 -3.72
C GLY A 145 10.39 11.09 -4.99
N HIS A 146 9.06 11.09 -4.89
CA HIS A 146 8.18 11.27 -6.04
C HIS A 146 8.08 12.76 -6.42
N PRO A 147 8.10 13.15 -7.71
CA PRO A 147 8.06 14.55 -8.12
C PRO A 147 6.83 15.33 -7.64
N ASP A 148 5.67 14.66 -7.58
CA ASP A 148 4.42 15.26 -7.06
C ASP A 148 4.32 15.26 -5.53
N TYR A 149 5.30 14.70 -4.81
CA TYR A 149 5.32 14.72 -3.36
C TYR A 149 5.55 16.14 -2.85
N ARG A 150 4.76 16.59 -1.87
CA ARG A 150 4.93 17.89 -1.23
C ARG A 150 5.53 17.73 0.16
N GLU A 151 6.55 18.51 0.50
CA GLU A 151 7.21 18.47 1.82
C GLU A 151 6.24 18.72 2.99
N GLU A 152 5.18 19.50 2.76
CA GLU A 152 4.11 19.75 3.75
C GLU A 152 3.37 18.48 4.20
N TRP A 153 3.47 17.39 3.43
CA TRP A 153 2.88 16.08 3.76
C TRP A 153 3.76 15.24 4.67
N ARG A 154 5.01 15.66 4.91
CA ARG A 154 5.89 14.97 5.84
C ARG A 154 5.34 15.13 7.28
N PRO A 155 5.29 14.03 8.07
CA PRO A 155 4.88 14.10 9.48
C PRO A 155 5.79 15.01 10.31
#